data_AF-A0A513U0R2-F1
#
_entry.id   AF-A0A513U0R2-F1
#
_cell.length_a   1.000
_cell.length_b   1.000
_cell.length_c   1.000
_cell.angle_alpha   90.00
_cell.angle_beta   90.00
_cell.angle_gamma   90.00
#
_symmetry.space_group_name_H-M   'P 1'
#
loop_
_entity.id
_entity.type
_entity.pdbx_description
1 polymer ?
#
loop_
_entity_poly.entity_id
_entity_poly.type
_entity_poly.pdbx_seq_one_letter_code
_entity_poly.pdbx_strand_id
1 'polypeptide(L)'
;MIFLFSCILLSQKRIYKIKIYQKFYIPKPYKFVNLTLQSGMNISNIVTEVNTLLPQLADFISQFNNLITQTGINVITDSSGNMSIDVPNSMPESEVNRLTTRIGIIDRLITNHGTSLNDLFQKGLSIENKLKTDNPNYVSQLSEQITEFKKLNASYKH
;
A
#
# COMPACT_ATOMS: atom_id res chain seq x y z
N MET A 1 -71.79 50.47 -52.61
CA MET A 1 -72.07 50.82 -51.20
C MET A 1 -70.87 50.38 -50.37
N ILE A 2 -69.75 51.12 -50.41
CA ILE A 2 -69.39 52.22 -49.50
C ILE A 2 -69.52 51.78 -48.02
N PHE A 3 -68.39 51.53 -47.36
CA PHE A 3 -67.85 52.47 -46.38
C PHE A 3 -66.35 52.21 -46.13
N LEU A 4 -65.57 53.28 -46.24
CA LEU A 4 -64.20 53.43 -45.76
C LEU A 4 -64.14 53.10 -44.25
N PHE A 5 -63.00 52.63 -43.74
CA PHE A 5 -62.29 53.34 -42.67
C PHE A 5 -60.88 52.76 -42.46
N SER A 6 -59.93 53.68 -42.45
CA SER A 6 -58.51 53.51 -42.22
C SER A 6 -58.20 53.68 -40.73
N CYS A 7 -57.16 53.00 -40.23
CA CYS A 7 -56.34 53.36 -39.04
C CYS A 7 -57.07 53.44 -37.66
N ILE A 8 -56.52 53.14 -36.48
CA ILE A 8 -55.15 53.01 -35.96
C ILE A 8 -55.24 52.52 -34.48
N LEU A 9 -54.17 51.86 -33.99
CA LEU A 9 -53.73 51.65 -32.58
C LEU A 9 -54.63 50.92 -31.54
N LEU A 10 -54.11 49.83 -30.99
CA LEU A 10 -53.54 49.75 -29.61
C LEU A 10 -53.08 48.30 -29.38
N SER A 11 -51.80 47.99 -29.62
CA SER A 11 -50.79 47.81 -28.56
C SER A 11 -51.24 46.93 -27.39
N GLN A 12 -50.72 45.70 -27.32
CA GLN A 12 -49.95 45.16 -26.17
C GLN A 12 -49.26 43.85 -26.60
N LYS A 13 -48.10 43.97 -27.29
CA LYS A 13 -47.18 42.83 -27.44
C LYS A 13 -46.48 42.62 -26.09
N ARG A 14 -46.84 41.56 -25.37
CA ARG A 14 -46.06 41.06 -24.22
C ARG A 14 -44.66 40.66 -24.70
N ILE A 15 -43.68 41.51 -24.43
CA ILE A 15 -42.26 41.21 -24.66
C ILE A 15 -41.81 40.28 -23.52
N TYR A 16 -41.63 39.00 -23.82
CA TYR A 16 -40.89 38.10 -22.94
C TYR A 16 -39.40 38.46 -23.04
N LYS A 17 -38.87 39.16 -22.03
CA LYS A 17 -37.42 39.33 -21.85
C LYS A 17 -36.84 37.98 -21.39
N ILE A 18 -36.42 37.16 -22.35
CA ILE A 18 -35.56 36.00 -22.07
C ILE A 18 -34.15 36.56 -21.82
N LYS A 19 -33.70 36.55 -20.56
CA LYS A 19 -32.28 36.74 -20.25
C LYS A 19 -31.54 35.47 -20.67
N ILE A 20 -30.91 35.50 -21.84
CA ILE A 20 -29.95 34.49 -22.24
C ILE A 20 -28.67 34.77 -21.45
N TYR A 21 -28.41 33.96 -20.43
CA TYR A 21 -27.11 33.96 -19.76
C TYR A 21 -26.10 33.32 -20.72
N GLN A 22 -25.27 34.15 -21.37
CA GLN A 22 -24.08 33.66 -22.05
C GLN A 22 -23.19 33.00 -20.99
N LYS A 23 -22.91 31.71 -21.15
CA LYS A 23 -21.86 31.03 -20.40
C LYS A 23 -20.54 31.71 -20.74
N PHE A 24 -20.08 32.59 -19.86
CA PHE A 24 -18.74 33.17 -19.94
C PHE A 24 -17.72 32.03 -19.83
N TYR A 25 -16.92 31.85 -20.88
CA TYR A 25 -15.76 30.96 -20.82
C TYR A 25 -14.67 31.66 -20.01
N ILE A 26 -14.48 31.22 -18.77
CA ILE A 26 -13.36 31.66 -17.94
C ILE A 26 -12.16 30.78 -18.34
N PRO A 27 -11.11 31.34 -18.97
CA PRO A 27 -9.93 30.57 -19.30
C PRO A 27 -9.29 30.09 -17.99
N LYS A 28 -9.15 28.78 -17.82
CA LYS A 28 -8.47 28.18 -16.67
C LYS A 28 -6.98 28.53 -16.77
N PRO A 29 -6.42 29.40 -15.91
CA PRO A 29 -5.09 29.97 -16.13
C PRO A 29 -3.95 28.99 -15.80
N TYR A 30 -4.25 27.90 -15.10
CA TYR A 30 -3.23 26.95 -14.63
C TYR A 30 -3.26 25.64 -15.41
N LYS A 31 -2.07 25.23 -15.90
CA LYS A 31 -1.83 23.99 -16.66
C LYS A 31 -2.28 22.71 -15.92
N PHE A 32 -2.44 22.79 -14.60
CA PHE A 32 -2.71 21.64 -13.73
C PHE A 32 -4.20 21.38 -13.45
N VAL A 33 -5.12 22.26 -13.87
CA VAL A 33 -6.56 22.16 -13.51
C VAL A 33 -7.26 20.93 -14.10
N ASN A 34 -6.69 20.34 -15.15
CA ASN A 34 -7.23 19.14 -15.80
C ASN A 34 -6.39 17.88 -15.50
N LEU A 35 -5.37 17.98 -14.65
CA LEU A 35 -4.61 16.81 -14.23
C LEU A 35 -5.36 16.15 -13.08
N THR A 36 -5.59 14.84 -13.20
CA THR A 36 -6.10 14.03 -12.11
C THR A 36 -5.03 13.99 -11.02
N LEU A 37 -5.36 14.46 -9.81
CA LEU A 37 -4.47 14.32 -8.65
C LEU A 37 -4.33 12.82 -8.34
N GLN A 38 -3.21 12.21 -8.74
CA GLN A 38 -2.88 10.85 -8.33
C GLN A 38 -2.03 10.87 -7.07
N SER A 39 -2.69 11.04 -5.92
CA SER A 39 -2.11 10.79 -4.58
C SER A 39 -2.17 9.28 -4.26
N GLY A 40 -1.64 8.45 -5.16
CA GLY A 40 -1.63 7.00 -5.02
C GLY A 40 -0.20 6.48 -4.99
N MET A 41 0.11 5.61 -4.04
CA MET A 41 1.32 4.79 -4.09
C MET A 41 1.32 4.02 -5.42
N ASN A 42 2.33 4.24 -6.27
CA ASN A 42 2.49 3.52 -7.54
C ASN A 42 3.24 2.20 -7.29
N ILE A 43 3.09 1.22 -8.18
CA ILE A 43 3.77 -0.09 -8.10
C ILE A 43 5.28 0.06 -7.94
N SER A 44 5.90 1.06 -8.59
CA SER A 44 7.34 1.35 -8.45
C SER A 44 7.76 1.68 -7.01
N ASN A 45 6.91 2.41 -6.27
CA ASN A 45 7.20 2.76 -4.88
C ASN A 45 7.12 1.50 -4.00
N ILE A 46 6.12 0.64 -4.25
CA ILE A 46 5.97 -0.63 -3.54
C ILE A 46 7.18 -1.53 -3.79
N VAL A 47 7.60 -1.68 -5.06
CA VAL A 47 8.78 -2.48 -5.42
C VAL A 47 10.03 -1.94 -4.71
N THR A 48 10.20 -0.62 -4.64
CA THR A 48 11.33 0.02 -3.95
C THR A 48 11.34 -0.26 -2.45
N GLU A 49 10.18 -0.13 -1.79
CA GLU A 49 10.02 -0.43 -0.36
C GLU A 49 10.25 -1.91 -0.07
N VAL A 50 9.68 -2.81 -0.88
CA VAL A 50 9.89 -4.25 -0.77
C VAL A 50 11.38 -4.61 -0.93
N ASN A 51 12.06 -4.05 -1.93
CA ASN A 51 13.49 -4.29 -2.15
C ASN A 51 14.37 -3.75 -1.01
N THR A 52 13.84 -2.84 -0.20
CA THR A 52 14.54 -2.31 0.99
C THR A 52 14.29 -3.19 2.22
N LEU A 53 13.05 -3.63 2.43
CA LEU A 53 12.65 -4.39 3.62
C LEU A 53 13.00 -5.87 3.54
N LEU A 54 12.97 -6.46 2.34
CA LEU A 54 13.19 -7.90 2.15
C LEU A 54 14.60 -8.36 2.57
N PRO A 55 15.69 -7.64 2.21
CA PRO A 55 17.03 -7.96 2.72
C PRO A 55 17.14 -7.79 4.24
N GLN A 56 16.51 -6.77 4.81
CA GLN A 56 16.52 -6.56 6.26
C GLN A 56 15.84 -7.71 7.01
N LEU A 57 14.71 -8.21 6.49
CA LEU A 57 14.06 -9.40 7.03
C LEU A 57 14.99 -10.61 7.00
N ALA A 58 15.70 -10.83 5.88
CA ALA A 58 16.67 -11.92 5.76
C ALA A 58 17.79 -11.81 6.80
N ASP A 59 18.32 -10.60 7.02
CA ASP A 59 19.36 -10.34 8.00
C ASP A 59 18.88 -10.62 9.44
N PHE A 60 17.65 -10.23 9.78
CA PHE A 60 17.10 -10.52 11.11
C PHE A 60 16.90 -12.01 11.34
N ILE A 61 16.37 -12.74 10.35
CA ILE A 61 16.22 -14.20 10.42
C ILE A 61 17.59 -14.88 10.55
N SER A 62 18.60 -14.42 9.80
CA SER A 62 19.97 -14.94 9.93
C SER A 62 20.54 -14.70 11.32
N GLN A 63 20.39 -13.48 11.86
CA GLN A 63 20.83 -13.15 13.22
C GLN A 63 20.14 -14.01 14.27
N PHE A 64 18.84 -14.26 14.11
CA PHE A 64 18.07 -15.13 15.00
C PHE A 64 18.60 -16.56 14.99
N ASN A 65 18.72 -17.16 13.81
CA ASN A 65 19.19 -18.54 13.63
C ASN A 65 20.62 -18.72 14.13
N ASN A 66 21.50 -17.75 13.85
CA ASN A 66 22.87 -17.75 14.34
C ASN A 66 22.92 -17.65 15.86
N LEU A 67 22.09 -16.81 16.47
CA LEU A 67 22.04 -16.66 17.93
C LEU A 67 21.66 -17.96 18.63
N ILE A 68 20.60 -18.63 18.15
CA ILE A 68 20.14 -19.93 18.65
C ILE A 68 21.25 -20.97 18.51
N THR A 69 21.83 -21.09 17.31
CA THR A 69 22.86 -22.08 17.02
C THR A 69 24.13 -21.88 17.85
N GLN A 70 24.56 -20.64 18.06
CA GLN A 70 25.79 -20.32 18.79
C GLN A 70 25.64 -20.49 20.31
N THR A 71 24.44 -20.25 20.84
CA THR A 71 24.20 -20.26 22.30
C THR A 71 23.67 -21.59 22.82
N GLY A 72 23.19 -22.46 21.93
CA GLY A 72 22.54 -23.71 22.31
C GLY A 72 21.18 -23.50 22.98
N ILE A 73 20.63 -22.29 22.90
CA ILE A 73 19.26 -21.99 23.32
C ILE A 73 18.31 -22.67 22.33
N ASN A 74 17.27 -23.32 22.85
CA ASN A 74 16.21 -23.86 22.03
C ASN A 74 14.99 -22.92 22.08
N VAL A 75 14.41 -22.65 20.93
CA VAL A 75 13.23 -21.79 20.81
C VAL A 75 12.13 -22.57 20.12
N ILE A 76 10.95 -22.60 20.73
CA ILE A 76 9.77 -23.30 20.21
C ILE A 76 8.64 -22.30 20.14
N THR A 77 7.99 -22.22 18.98
CA THR A 77 6.83 -21.36 18.75
C THR A 77 5.57 -22.20 18.66
N ASP A 78 4.53 -21.84 19.39
CA ASP A 78 3.24 -22.50 19.27
C ASP A 78 2.46 -22.05 18.01
N SER A 79 1.34 -22.71 17.73
CA SER A 79 0.48 -22.36 16.58
C SER A 79 -0.14 -20.96 16.67
N SER A 80 -0.13 -20.35 17.85
CA SER A 80 -0.64 -18.99 18.10
C SER A 80 0.46 -17.92 17.99
N GLY A 81 1.72 -18.33 17.73
CA GLY A 81 2.86 -17.42 17.66
C GLY A 81 3.49 -17.09 19.02
N ASN A 82 3.14 -17.80 20.09
CA ASN A 82 3.79 -17.61 21.38
C ASN A 82 5.12 -18.37 21.41
N MET A 83 6.16 -17.66 21.82
CA MET A 83 7.52 -18.20 21.90
C MET A 83 7.82 -18.73 23.30
N SER A 84 8.32 -19.96 23.36
CA SER A 84 8.94 -20.56 24.54
C SER A 84 10.44 -20.70 24.32
N ILE A 85 11.24 -20.35 25.33
CA ILE A 85 12.69 -20.36 25.28
C ILE A 85 13.20 -21.32 26.34
N ASP A 86 13.94 -22.33 25.92
CA ASP A 86 14.62 -23.30 26.79
C ASP A 86 16.13 -23.07 26.71
N VAL A 87 16.78 -23.02 27.88
CA VAL A 87 18.19 -22.63 28.01
C VAL A 87 19.00 -23.72 28.71
N PRO A 88 20.29 -23.91 28.36
CA PRO A 88 21.12 -24.89 29.04
C PRO A 88 21.26 -24.61 30.54
N ASN A 89 21.14 -25.65 31.38
CA ASN A 89 21.22 -25.54 32.84
C ASN A 89 22.54 -24.96 33.37
N SER A 90 23.61 -24.98 32.57
CA SER A 90 24.92 -24.43 32.93
C SER A 90 25.07 -22.93 32.64
N MET A 91 24.06 -22.29 32.02
CA MET A 91 24.13 -20.88 31.61
C MET A 91 23.81 -19.95 32.80
N PRO A 92 24.63 -18.92 33.09
CA PRO A 92 24.34 -17.95 34.13
C PRO A 92 23.05 -17.17 33.86
N GLU A 93 22.28 -16.88 34.91
CA GLU A 93 20.99 -16.17 34.79
C GLU A 93 21.12 -14.79 34.11
N SER A 94 22.22 -14.07 34.36
CA SER A 94 22.49 -12.78 33.70
C SER A 94 22.67 -12.92 32.19
N GLU A 95 23.25 -14.01 31.73
CA GLU A 95 23.41 -14.32 30.32
C GLU A 95 22.10 -14.78 29.70
N VAL A 96 21.34 -15.63 30.40
CA VAL A 96 19.98 -16.03 30.02
C VAL A 96 19.12 -14.80 29.77
N ASN A 97 19.03 -13.89 30.74
CA ASN A 97 18.21 -12.68 30.62
C ASN A 97 18.61 -11.81 29.42
N ARG A 98 19.92 -11.64 29.21
CA ARG A 98 20.44 -10.87 28.06
C ARG A 98 20.08 -11.53 26.73
N LEU A 99 20.24 -12.84 26.61
CA LEU A 99 19.98 -13.60 25.38
C LEU A 99 18.48 -13.67 25.08
N THR A 100 17.65 -14.01 26.07
CA THR A 100 16.19 -14.00 25.96
C THR A 100 15.67 -12.63 25.51
N THR A 101 16.19 -11.53 26.09
CA THR A 101 15.83 -10.17 25.66
C THR A 101 16.20 -9.92 24.20
N ARG A 102 17.41 -10.33 23.79
CA ARG A 102 17.87 -10.17 22.40
C ARG A 102 17.03 -10.99 21.42
N ILE A 103 16.71 -12.23 21.75
CA ILE A 103 15.83 -13.11 20.97
C ILE A 103 14.46 -12.44 20.78
N GLY A 104 13.84 -11.96 21.86
CA GLY A 104 12.53 -11.29 21.79
C GLY A 104 12.54 -9.98 20.98
N ILE A 105 13.65 -9.23 20.98
CA ILE A 105 13.79 -8.04 20.12
C ILE A 105 13.87 -8.45 18.65
N ILE A 106 14.69 -9.45 18.31
CA ILE A 106 14.85 -9.90 16.93
C ILE A 106 13.54 -10.52 16.40
N ASP A 107 12.87 -11.34 17.20
CA ASP A 107 11.55 -11.90 16.90
C ASP A 107 10.53 -10.80 16.53
N ARG A 108 10.44 -9.75 17.36
CA ARG A 108 9.55 -8.62 17.08
C ARG A 108 9.93 -7.89 15.80
N LEU A 109 11.23 -7.73 15.51
CA LEU A 109 11.69 -7.11 14.27
C LEU A 109 11.29 -7.96 13.06
N ILE A 110 11.47 -9.28 13.12
CA ILE A 110 11.07 -10.22 12.07
C ILE A 110 9.55 -10.14 11.84
N THR A 111 8.76 -10.22 12.91
CA THR A 111 7.29 -10.16 12.83
C THR A 111 6.79 -8.84 12.24
N ASN A 112 7.35 -7.71 12.68
CA ASN A 112 6.97 -6.39 12.17
C ASN A 112 7.33 -6.21 10.69
N HIS A 113 8.52 -6.65 10.28
CA HIS A 113 8.95 -6.59 8.87
C HIS A 113 8.14 -7.54 7.99
N GLY A 114 7.86 -8.76 8.48
CA GLY A 114 7.01 -9.72 7.78
C GLY A 114 5.60 -9.20 7.57
N THR A 115 5.01 -8.56 8.58
CA THR A 115 3.70 -7.92 8.48
C THR A 115 3.72 -6.77 7.48
N SER A 116 4.72 -5.88 7.57
CA SER A 116 4.86 -4.74 6.66
C SER A 116 5.05 -5.17 5.21
N LEU A 117 5.87 -6.19 4.95
CA LEU A 117 6.06 -6.79 3.62
C LEU A 117 4.76 -7.39 3.11
N ASN A 118 4.02 -8.13 3.94
CA ASN A 118 2.72 -8.69 3.55
C ASN A 118 1.74 -7.58 3.15
N ASP A 119 1.64 -6.50 3.93
CA ASP A 119 0.79 -5.35 3.60
C ASP A 119 1.17 -4.70 2.27
N LEU A 120 2.48 -4.55 2.00
CA LEU A 120 2.98 -4.04 0.73
C LEU A 120 2.64 -4.98 -0.43
N PHE A 121 2.77 -6.29 -0.25
CA PHE A 121 2.37 -7.26 -1.28
C PHE A 121 0.86 -7.22 -1.53
N GLN A 122 0.02 -7.11 -0.51
CA GLN A 122 -1.43 -6.98 -0.71
C GLN A 122 -1.79 -5.72 -1.51
N LYS A 123 -1.18 -4.57 -1.15
CA LYS A 123 -1.36 -3.32 -1.89
C LYS A 123 -0.85 -3.44 -3.33
N GLY A 124 0.33 -4.02 -3.51
CA GLY A 124 0.98 -4.22 -4.81
C GLY A 124 0.16 -5.10 -5.73
N LEU A 125 -0.28 -6.26 -5.25
CA LEU A 125 -1.14 -7.19 -6.00
C LEU A 125 -2.47 -6.54 -6.39
N SER A 126 -3.06 -5.71 -5.52
CA SER A 126 -4.27 -4.94 -5.85
C SER A 126 -4.05 -3.98 -7.03
N ILE A 127 -2.88 -3.32 -7.08
CA ILE A 127 -2.50 -2.44 -8.19
C ILE A 127 -2.22 -3.27 -9.46
N GLU A 128 -1.42 -4.34 -9.37
CA GLU A 128 -1.10 -5.19 -10.51
C GLU A 128 -2.36 -5.82 -11.13
N ASN A 129 -3.36 -6.19 -10.32
CA ASN A 129 -4.62 -6.73 -10.82
C ASN A 129 -5.43 -5.68 -11.62
N LYS A 130 -5.42 -4.42 -11.19
CA LYS A 130 -6.01 -3.32 -11.97
C LYS A 130 -5.25 -3.13 -13.30
N LEU A 131 -3.91 -3.11 -13.24
CA LEU A 131 -3.07 -2.98 -14.44
C LEU A 131 -3.26 -4.15 -15.42
N LYS A 132 -3.47 -5.37 -14.94
CA LYS A 132 -3.79 -6.55 -15.77
C LYS A 132 -5.16 -6.46 -16.43
N THR A 133 -6.12 -5.79 -15.78
CA THR A 133 -7.44 -5.56 -16.35
C THR A 133 -7.35 -4.60 -17.54
N ASP A 134 -6.53 -3.56 -17.42
CA ASP A 134 -6.30 -2.57 -18.49
C ASP A 134 -5.34 -3.10 -19.58
N ASN A 135 -4.37 -3.95 -19.21
CA ASN A 135 -3.40 -4.56 -20.08
C ASN A 135 -3.20 -6.05 -19.72
N PRO A 136 -3.85 -6.99 -20.44
CA PRO A 136 -3.73 -8.43 -20.18
C PRO A 136 -2.30 -8.98 -20.26
N ASN A 137 -1.39 -8.31 -20.97
CA ASN A 137 0.01 -8.71 -21.11
C ASN A 137 0.91 -8.13 -20.00
N TYR A 138 0.34 -7.50 -18.97
CA TYR A 138 1.11 -6.96 -17.84
C TYR A 138 1.83 -8.07 -17.07
N VAL A 139 3.17 -7.94 -16.97
CA VAL A 139 4.05 -8.85 -16.23
C VAL A 139 4.22 -8.32 -14.80
N SER A 140 4.03 -9.20 -13.80
CA SER A 140 4.17 -8.85 -12.39
C SER A 140 5.59 -8.44 -12.04
N GLN A 141 5.73 -7.34 -11.31
CA GLN A 141 7.00 -6.82 -10.81
C GLN A 141 7.33 -7.30 -9.41
N LEU A 142 6.38 -7.95 -8.72
CA LEU A 142 6.52 -8.42 -7.33
C LEU A 142 6.67 -9.95 -7.21
N SER A 143 6.49 -10.70 -8.29
CA SER A 143 6.41 -12.17 -8.25
C SER A 143 7.65 -12.85 -7.65
N GLU A 144 8.84 -12.36 -7.97
CA GLU A 144 10.11 -12.86 -7.45
C GLU A 144 10.24 -12.55 -5.96
N GLN A 145 9.94 -11.32 -5.55
CA GLN A 145 10.01 -10.88 -4.16
C GLN A 145 9.00 -11.61 -3.27
N ILE A 146 7.79 -11.89 -3.76
CA ILE A 146 6.79 -12.70 -3.04
C ILE A 146 7.32 -14.13 -2.83
N THR A 147 7.96 -14.70 -3.86
CA THR A 147 8.53 -16.05 -3.78
C THR A 147 9.65 -16.08 -2.75
N GLU A 148 10.54 -15.10 -2.77
CA GLU A 148 11.64 -14.99 -1.82
C GLU A 148 11.15 -14.76 -0.38
N PHE A 149 10.17 -13.89 -0.20
CA PHE A 149 9.52 -13.67 1.10
C PHE A 149 8.95 -14.97 1.69
N LYS A 150 8.28 -15.80 0.88
CA LYS A 150 7.76 -17.09 1.33
C LYS A 150 8.86 -18.06 1.77
N LYS A 151 10.00 -18.08 1.08
CA LYS A 151 11.16 -18.89 1.47
C LYS A 151 11.74 -18.42 2.79
N LEU A 152 11.97 -17.10 2.93
CA LEU A 152 12.48 -16.52 4.17
C LEU A 152 11.55 -16.83 5.35
N ASN A 153 10.25 -16.61 5.19
CA ASN A 153 9.28 -16.90 6.24
C ASN A 153 9.23 -18.40 6.61
N ALA A 154 9.48 -19.30 5.65
CA ALA A 154 9.58 -20.73 5.94
C ALA A 154 10.87 -21.10 6.70
N SER A 155 11.96 -20.36 6.50
CA SER A 155 13.24 -20.57 7.20
C SER A 155 13.24 -20.06 8.65
N TYR A 156 12.22 -19.30 9.05
CA TYR A 156 12.01 -18.77 10.39
C TYR A 156 11.08 -19.64 11.26
N LYS A 157 10.77 -20.87 10.83
CA LYS A 157 9.90 -21.76 11.62
C LYS A 157 10.72 -22.45 12.71
N HIS A 158 10.36 -22.21 13.97
CA HIS A 158 11.01 -22.72 15.19
C HIS A 158 9.96 -23.29 16.13
#